data_AF-A0A6C0C2Y2-F1
#
_entry.id   AF-A0A6C0C2Y2-F1
#
_cell.length_a   1.000
_cell.length_b   1.000
_cell.length_c   1.000
_cell.angle_alpha   90.00
_cell.angle_beta   90.00
_cell.angle_gamma   90.00
#
_symmetry.space_group_name_H-M   'P 1'
#
loop_
_entity.id
_entity.type
_entity.pdbx_description
1 polymer ?
#
loop_
_entity_poly.entity_id
_entity_poly.type
_entity_poly.pdbx_seq_one_letter_code
_entity_poly.pdbx_strand_id
1 'polypeptide(L)'
;MSYNLDLALNYSKIPNNSEMSKTIKDIALKYKCLDYYSKYEFSGENRTIHKNNCIYSFRFPEDKELLCGFIRNVKKLRGVYIENIYYENTTYTLIYASKKYLNIMEKEFALKYLQDKRAGIIYIKNPDIMKAIN
;
A
#
# COMPACT_ATOMS: atom_id res chain seq x y z
N MET A 1 11.76 1.13 -14.33
CA MET A 1 11.93 0.62 -12.96
C MET A 1 11.21 1.56 -12.02
N SER A 2 10.38 1.05 -11.12
CA SER A 2 9.55 1.89 -10.24
C SER A 2 9.16 1.16 -8.97
N TYR A 3 8.89 1.91 -7.92
CA TYR A 3 8.20 1.40 -6.73
C TYR A 3 6.71 1.58 -6.89
N ASN A 4 5.95 0.55 -6.58
CA ASN A 4 4.50 0.58 -6.56
C ASN A 4 4.01 0.26 -5.15
N LEU A 5 2.94 0.91 -4.73
CA LEU A 5 2.38 0.80 -3.39
C LEU A 5 0.87 0.92 -3.43
N ASP A 6 0.19 -0.03 -2.81
CA ASP A 6 -1.25 0.00 -2.62
C ASP A 6 -1.62 0.42 -1.18
N LEU A 7 -2.50 1.41 -1.08
CA LEU A 7 -3.16 1.84 0.15
C LEU A 7 -4.61 1.38 0.17
N ALA A 8 -5.05 0.74 1.26
CA ALA A 8 -6.46 0.58 1.57
C ALA A 8 -6.94 1.72 2.48
N LEU A 9 -7.96 2.43 2.02
CA LEU A 9 -8.72 3.41 2.81
C LEU A 9 -9.99 2.74 3.28
N ASN A 10 -10.17 2.68 4.60
CA ASN A 10 -11.42 2.24 5.21
C ASN A 10 -12.30 3.47 5.47
N TYR A 11 -13.25 3.72 4.58
CA TYR A 11 -14.10 4.92 4.65
C TYR A 11 -15.06 4.92 5.84
N SER A 12 -15.34 3.77 6.47
CA SER A 12 -16.08 3.78 7.74
C SER A 12 -15.30 4.40 8.91
N LYS A 13 -13.97 4.52 8.78
CA LYS A 13 -13.08 5.10 9.79
C LYS A 13 -12.63 6.52 9.45
N ILE A 14 -13.04 7.05 8.30
CA ILE A 14 -12.63 8.34 7.76
C ILE A 14 -13.87 9.26 7.76
N PRO A 15 -13.87 10.36 8.55
CA PRO A 15 -15.02 11.25 8.61
C PRO A 15 -15.32 11.97 7.29
N ASN A 16 -14.26 12.36 6.56
CA ASN A 16 -14.36 13.07 5.29
C ASN A 16 -13.49 12.38 4.23
N ASN A 17 -14.13 11.53 3.41
CA ASN A 17 -13.44 10.73 2.40
C ASN A 17 -12.83 11.58 1.27
N SER A 18 -13.48 12.69 0.92
CA SER A 18 -13.03 13.59 -0.15
C SER A 18 -11.76 14.32 0.27
N GLU A 19 -11.77 14.89 1.48
CA GLU A 19 -10.60 15.57 2.04
C GLU A 19 -9.43 14.62 2.30
N MET A 20 -9.70 13.40 2.80
CA MET A 20 -8.67 12.38 2.95
C MET A 20 -8.05 12.00 1.60
N SER A 21 -8.89 11.80 0.57
CA SER A 21 -8.42 11.49 -0.78
C SER A 21 -7.55 12.61 -1.35
N LYS A 22 -7.94 13.87 -1.16
CA LYS A 22 -7.14 15.03 -1.55
C LYS A 22 -5.81 15.07 -0.80
N THR A 23 -5.84 14.88 0.52
CA THR A 23 -4.65 14.88 1.38
C THR A 23 -3.62 13.83 0.93
N ILE A 24 -4.07 12.61 0.65
CA ILE A 24 -3.17 11.53 0.21
C ILE A 24 -2.57 11.86 -1.17
N LYS A 25 -3.36 12.41 -2.11
CA LYS A 25 -2.87 12.84 -3.42
C LYS A 25 -1.85 13.97 -3.31
N ASP A 26 -2.10 14.96 -2.46
CA ASP A 26 -1.18 16.07 -2.23
C ASP A 26 0.15 15.57 -1.64
N ILE A 27 0.10 14.62 -0.70
CA ILE A 27 1.30 13.94 -0.18
C ILE A 27 2.01 13.17 -1.29
N ALA A 28 1.30 12.41 -2.13
CA ALA A 28 1.89 11.66 -3.24
C ALA A 28 2.63 12.59 -4.23
N LEU A 29 2.01 13.70 -4.62
CA LEU A 29 2.60 14.71 -5.50
C LEU A 29 3.84 15.36 -4.89
N LYS A 30 3.81 15.67 -3.59
CA LYS A 30 4.98 16.17 -2.86
C LYS A 30 6.18 15.22 -2.97
N TYR A 31 5.93 13.92 -2.96
CA TYR A 31 6.94 12.87 -3.11
C TYR A 31 7.13 12.38 -4.55
N LYS A 32 6.81 13.22 -5.54
CA LYS A 32 7.07 12.98 -6.98
C LYS A 32 6.48 11.65 -7.49
N CYS A 33 5.29 11.30 -7.01
CA CYS A 33 4.51 10.21 -7.57
C CYS A 33 4.38 10.38 -9.10
N LEU A 34 4.64 9.31 -9.85
CA LEU A 34 4.59 9.29 -11.31
C LEU A 34 3.15 9.25 -11.79
N ASP A 35 2.36 8.32 -11.23
CA ASP A 35 0.93 8.23 -11.44
C ASP A 35 0.25 7.48 -10.29
N TYR A 36 -1.06 7.59 -10.25
CA TYR A 36 -1.89 6.85 -9.32
C TYR A 36 -3.25 6.55 -9.94
N TYR A 37 -3.89 5.50 -9.44
CA TYR A 37 -5.29 5.20 -9.72
C TYR A 37 -5.98 4.73 -8.45
N SER A 38 -7.32 4.73 -8.47
CA SER A 38 -8.12 4.28 -7.33
C SER A 38 -9.21 3.34 -7.78
N LYS A 39 -9.45 2.29 -7.00
CA LYS A 39 -10.55 1.35 -7.18
C LYS A 39 -11.44 1.37 -5.95
N TYR A 40 -12.72 1.62 -6.15
CA TYR A 40 -13.70 1.53 -5.07
C TYR A 40 -14.15 0.08 -4.91
N GLU A 41 -14.15 -0.38 -3.67
CA GLU A 41 -14.66 -1.68 -3.27
C GLU A 41 -15.86 -1.47 -2.36
N PHE A 42 -17.03 -1.36 -2.98
CA PHE A 42 -18.30 -1.21 -2.29
C PHE A 42 -19.09 -2.53 -2.37
N SER A 43 -19.52 -3.04 -1.23
CA SER A 43 -20.51 -4.12 -1.18
C SER A 43 -21.46 -3.90 -0.02
N GLY A 44 -22.72 -4.27 -0.24
CA GLY A 44 -23.78 -4.18 0.73
C GLY A 44 -24.90 -5.14 0.35
N GLU A 45 -25.65 -5.55 1.36
CA GLU A 45 -26.86 -6.34 1.20
C GLU A 45 -27.96 -5.64 2.00
N ASN A 46 -29.12 -5.44 1.38
CA ASN A 46 -30.22 -4.67 1.95
C ASN A 46 -29.77 -3.26 2.38
N ARG A 47 -30.05 -2.87 3.62
CA ARG A 47 -29.66 -1.59 4.23
C ARG A 47 -28.32 -1.65 4.98
N THR A 48 -27.56 -2.74 4.81
CA THR A 48 -26.30 -2.97 5.51
C THR A 48 -25.13 -2.87 4.54
N ILE A 49 -24.19 -1.96 4.84
CA ILE A 49 -22.95 -1.84 4.09
C ILE A 49 -21.92 -2.79 4.70
N HIS A 50 -21.42 -3.75 3.91
CA HIS A 50 -20.44 -4.75 4.35
C HIS A 50 -19.01 -4.34 4.03
N LYS A 51 -18.79 -3.67 2.89
CA LYS A 51 -17.48 -3.16 2.47
C LYS A 51 -17.65 -1.76 1.93
N ASN A 52 -16.89 -0.84 2.49
CA ASN A 52 -16.79 0.54 2.01
C ASN A 52 -15.31 0.94 2.05
N ASN A 53 -14.54 0.34 1.16
CA ASN A 53 -13.11 0.57 1.06
C ASN A 53 -12.77 1.17 -0.30
N CYS A 54 -11.65 1.87 -0.36
CA CYS A 54 -11.05 2.27 -1.61
C CYS A 54 -9.58 1.87 -1.60
N ILE A 55 -9.12 1.24 -2.68
CA ILE A 55 -7.71 0.95 -2.88
C ILE A 55 -7.14 2.05 -3.76
N TYR A 56 -6.11 2.73 -3.27
CA TYR A 56 -5.30 3.64 -4.07
C TYR A 56 -3.97 2.98 -4.39
N SER A 57 -3.63 2.93 -5.67
CA SER A 57 -2.36 2.42 -6.17
C SER A 57 -1.51 3.59 -6.62
N PHE A 58 -0.29 3.68 -6.11
CA PHE A 58 0.66 4.75 -6.42
C PHE A 58 1.93 4.16 -7.02
N ARG A 59 2.44 4.82 -8.05
CA ARG A 59 3.75 4.53 -8.62
C ARG A 59 4.71 5.67 -8.32
N PHE A 60 5.89 5.32 -7.85
CA PHE A 60 6.99 6.24 -7.54
C PHE A 60 8.19 5.91 -8.42
N PRO A 61 9.04 6.90 -8.72
CA PRO A 61 10.31 6.64 -9.39
C PRO A 61 11.17 5.67 -8.59
N GLU A 62 12.25 5.18 -9.20
CA GLU A 62 13.27 4.37 -8.51
C GLU A 62 14.09 5.21 -7.53
N ASP A 63 13.42 5.72 -6.51
CA ASP A 63 13.97 6.53 -5.44
C ASP A 63 13.31 6.08 -4.13
N LYS A 64 14.09 5.37 -3.31
CA LYS A 64 13.62 4.83 -2.04
C LYS A 64 13.29 5.93 -1.04
N GLU A 65 13.97 7.07 -1.08
CA GLU A 65 13.75 8.16 -0.12
C GLU A 65 12.38 8.80 -0.33
N LEU A 66 12.00 9.01 -1.59
CA LEU A 66 10.68 9.51 -1.96
C LEU A 66 9.56 8.57 -1.50
N LEU A 67 9.69 7.27 -1.79
CA LEU A 67 8.74 6.26 -1.32
C LEU A 67 8.65 6.23 0.22
N CYS A 68 9.79 6.19 0.90
CA CYS A 68 9.83 6.15 2.36
C CYS A 68 9.23 7.42 2.98
N GLY A 69 9.48 8.58 2.37
CA GLY A 69 8.89 9.86 2.75
C GLY A 69 7.36 9.82 2.64
N PHE A 70 6.83 9.31 1.53
CA PHE A 70 5.40 9.08 1.35
C PHE A 70 4.82 8.17 2.44
N ILE A 71 5.40 6.97 2.63
CA ILE A 71 4.98 5.97 3.63
C ILE A 71 4.88 6.58 5.03
N ARG A 72 5.91 7.31 5.47
CA ARG A 72 5.96 7.92 6.81
C ARG A 72 4.86 8.95 7.04
N ASN A 73 4.36 9.60 5.99
CA ASN A 73 3.27 10.56 6.10
C ASN A 73 1.91 9.86 6.08
N VAL A 74 1.67 8.97 5.10
CA VAL A 74 0.35 8.35 4.93
C VAL A 74 0.01 7.37 6.05
N LYS A 75 1.01 6.68 6.65
CA LYS A 75 0.75 5.73 7.76
C LYS A 75 0.21 6.39 9.02
N LYS A 76 0.39 7.71 9.16
CA LYS A 76 -0.14 8.51 10.28
C LYS A 76 -1.63 8.83 10.11
N LEU A 77 -2.17 8.67 8.91
CA LEU A 77 -3.56 9.00 8.61
C LEU A 77 -4.49 7.89 9.10
N ARG A 78 -5.45 8.26 9.94
CA ARG A 78 -6.44 7.31 10.47
C ARG A 78 -7.26 6.69 9.34
N GLY A 79 -7.37 5.37 9.36
CA GLY A 79 -8.15 4.62 8.37
C GLY A 79 -7.42 4.34 7.07
N VAL A 80 -6.13 4.68 6.97
CA VAL A 80 -5.26 4.36 5.84
C VAL A 80 -4.34 3.22 6.24
N TYR A 81 -4.23 2.21 5.37
CA TYR A 81 -3.43 1.01 5.60
C TYR A 81 -2.61 0.70 4.36
N ILE A 82 -1.32 0.39 4.53
CA ILE A 82 -0.49 -0.09 3.42
C ILE A 82 -0.84 -1.57 3.20
N GLU A 83 -1.26 -1.93 2.00
CA GLU A 83 -1.64 -3.30 1.65
C GLU A 83 -0.48 -4.06 1.03
N ASN A 84 0.25 -3.43 0.11
CA ASN A 84 1.45 -4.01 -0.47
C ASN A 84 2.44 -2.93 -0.93
N ILE A 85 3.68 -3.35 -1.11
CA ILE A 85 4.71 -2.59 -1.81
C ILE A 85 5.47 -3.58 -2.67
N TYR A 86 5.64 -3.26 -3.95
CA TYR A 86 6.45 -4.05 -4.86
C TYR A 86 7.34 -3.13 -5.69
N TYR A 87 8.49 -3.67 -6.08
CA TYR A 87 9.38 -3.03 -7.03
C TYR A 87 9.22 -3.70 -8.38
N GLU A 88 8.98 -2.89 -9.39
CA GLU A 88 8.76 -3.33 -10.76
C GLU A 88 9.97 -2.97 -11.62
N ASN A 89 10.59 -4.02 -12.15
CA ASN A 89 11.60 -3.96 -13.19
C ASN A 89 11.19 -4.96 -14.29
N THR A 90 12.12 -5.73 -14.88
CA THR A 90 11.79 -6.87 -15.75
C THR A 90 10.93 -7.93 -15.02
N THR A 91 10.94 -7.94 -13.70
CA THR A 91 10.12 -8.79 -12.84
C THR A 91 9.51 -7.98 -11.69
N TYR A 92 8.44 -8.53 -11.09
CA TYR A 92 7.80 -7.97 -9.91
C TYR A 92 8.44 -8.56 -8.64
N THR A 93 9.01 -7.71 -7.79
CA THR A 93 9.56 -8.10 -6.50
C THR A 93 8.70 -7.55 -5.37
N LEU A 94 7.98 -8.43 -4.68
CA LEU A 94 7.17 -8.05 -3.51
C LEU A 94 8.08 -7.72 -2.31
N ILE A 95 7.98 -6.49 -1.82
CA ILE A 95 8.75 -5.97 -0.69
C ILE A 95 7.95 -6.09 0.60
N TYR A 96 6.67 -5.73 0.55
CA TYR A 96 5.77 -5.78 1.70
C TYR A 96 4.39 -6.27 1.27
N ALA A 97 3.75 -7.03 2.16
CA ALA A 97 2.34 -7.36 2.05
C ALA A 97 1.69 -7.38 3.44
N SER A 98 0.51 -6.77 3.54
CA SER A 98 -0.34 -6.81 4.71
C SER A 98 -0.96 -8.21 4.86
N LYS A 99 -1.41 -8.55 6.07
CA LYS A 99 -2.10 -9.83 6.31
C LYS A 99 -3.34 -9.98 5.41
N LYS A 100 -4.04 -8.87 5.14
CA LYS A 100 -5.24 -8.87 4.29
C LYS A 100 -4.86 -9.16 2.84
N TYR A 101 -3.80 -8.53 2.32
CA TYR A 101 -3.31 -8.81 0.98
C TYR A 101 -2.83 -10.26 0.83
N LEU A 102 -2.10 -10.79 1.82
CA LEU A 102 -1.64 -12.19 1.80
C LEU A 102 -2.77 -13.21 1.75
N ASN A 103 -3.93 -12.91 2.34
CA ASN A 103 -5.09 -13.81 2.33
C ASN A 103 -5.79 -13.91 0.97
N ILE A 104 -5.62 -12.92 0.10
CA ILE A 104 -6.22 -12.90 -1.25
C ILE A 104 -5.19 -13.22 -2.35
N MET A 105 -3.91 -13.28 -1.99
CA MET A 105 -2.82 -13.66 -2.88
C MET A 105 -2.86 -15.16 -3.15
N GLU A 106 -2.42 -15.58 -4.34
CA GLU A 106 -2.25 -17.01 -4.63
C GLU A 106 -1.29 -17.67 -3.63
N LYS A 107 -1.67 -18.89 -3.22
CA LYS A 107 -1.09 -19.57 -2.06
C LYS A 107 0.43 -19.75 -2.18
N GLU A 108 0.93 -20.08 -3.37
CA GLU A 108 2.36 -20.30 -3.61
C GLU A 108 3.21 -19.05 -3.38
N PHE A 109 2.76 -17.89 -3.89
CA PHE A 109 3.47 -16.63 -3.69
C PHE A 109 3.36 -16.13 -2.25
N ALA A 110 2.21 -16.32 -1.61
CA ALA A 110 2.03 -15.98 -0.20
C ALA A 110 2.98 -16.82 0.68
N LEU A 111 3.09 -18.13 0.43
CA LEU A 111 4.01 -19.02 1.14
C LEU A 111 5.46 -18.60 0.94
N LYS A 112 5.87 -18.32 -0.30
CA LYS A 112 7.22 -17.84 -0.61
C LYS A 112 7.56 -16.56 0.13
N TYR A 113 6.67 -15.55 0.08
CA TYR A 113 6.87 -14.30 0.80
C TYR A 113 7.02 -14.52 2.31
N LEU A 114 6.19 -15.39 2.90
CA LEU A 114 6.25 -15.70 4.33
C LEU A 114 7.54 -16.42 4.71
N GLN A 115 8.05 -17.32 3.86
CA GLN A 115 9.34 -17.97 4.06
C GLN A 115 10.49 -16.95 4.00
N ASP A 116 10.53 -16.11 2.97
CA ASP A 116 11.54 -15.07 2.80
C ASP A 116 11.52 -14.06 3.96
N LYS A 117 10.32 -13.71 4.45
CA LYS A 117 10.15 -12.83 5.60
C LYS A 117 10.66 -13.46 6.89
N ARG A 118 10.36 -14.75 7.14
CA ARG A 118 10.85 -15.49 8.33
C ARG A 118 12.36 -15.67 8.31
N ALA A 119 12.95 -15.86 7.13
CA ALA A 119 14.39 -15.93 6.93
C ALA A 119 15.08 -14.56 7.02
N GLY A 120 14.34 -13.46 7.22
CA GLY A 120 14.90 -12.10 7.31
C GLY A 120 15.31 -11.48 5.97
N ILE A 121 15.18 -12.20 4.86
CA ILE A 121 15.64 -11.80 3.52
C ILE A 121 14.99 -10.46 3.10
N ILE A 122 13.69 -10.31 3.36
CA ILE A 122 12.94 -9.09 3.03
C ILE A 122 13.51 -7.86 3.76
N TYR A 123 13.84 -8.01 5.04
CA TYR A 123 14.38 -6.93 5.88
C TYR A 123 15.81 -6.57 5.47
N ILE A 124 16.64 -7.57 5.15
CA ILE A 124 18.03 -7.37 4.71
C ILE A 124 18.07 -6.62 3.37
N LYS A 125 17.19 -6.98 2.42
CA LYS A 125 17.17 -6.35 1.10
C LYS A 125 16.57 -4.94 1.10
N ASN A 126 15.62 -4.65 2.00
CA ASN A 126 14.86 -3.40 1.99
C ASN A 126 14.75 -2.76 3.39
N PRO A 127 15.86 -2.50 4.09
CA PRO A 127 15.83 -2.07 5.49
C PRO A 127 15.10 -0.73 5.66
N ASP A 128 15.32 0.24 4.77
CA ASP A 128 14.74 1.58 4.88
C ASP A 128 13.22 1.59 4.68
N ILE A 129 12.73 0.80 3.72
CA ILE A 129 11.30 0.66 3.44
C ILE A 129 10.63 -0.04 4.62
N MET A 130 11.22 -1.13 5.13
CA MET A 130 10.66 -1.85 6.28
C MET A 130 10.65 -0.98 7.55
N LYS A 131 11.68 -0.15 7.75
CA LYS A 131 11.73 0.84 8.83
C LYS A 131 10.72 1.97 8.64
N ALA A 132 10.39 2.35 7.39
CA ALA A 132 9.37 3.35 7.13
C ALA A 132 7.96 2.84 7.47
N ILE A 133 7.68 1.56 7.22
CA ILE A 133 6.39 0.93 7.50
C ILE A 133 6.14 0.78 9.01
N ASN A 134 7.10 0.22 9.75
CA ASN A 134 7.01 0.04 11.21
C ASN A 134 7.03 1.39 11.93
#